data_AF-A0A6L7MAL5-F1
#
_entry.id   AF-A0A6L7MAL5-F1
#
_cell.length_a   1.000
_cell.length_b   1.000
_cell.length_c   1.000
_cell.angle_alpha   90.00
_cell.angle_beta   90.00
_cell.angle_gamma   90.00
#
_symmetry.space_group_name_H-M   'P 1'
#
loop_
_entity.id
_entity.type
_entity.pdbx_description
1 polymer ?
#
loop_
_entity_poly.entity_id
_entity_poly.type
_entity_poly.pdbx_seq_one_letter_code
_entity_poly.pdbx_strand_id
1 'polypeptide(L)'
;MEASIPDFDIMLPATLFYICRLENLRWVRVRSRGIRGESAFVGALVDGTYFLSLFFSWAFLIAFGIEFGITMAIALLTLVVVLGFVYSGISTLLMRGESIVVWMLGTVGVWPTGIWLSTKLSWF
;
A
#
# COMPACT_ATOMS: atom_id res chain seq x y z
N MET A 1 -10.63 26.18 -11.40
CA MET A 1 -10.36 25.13 -10.39
C MET A 1 -8.86 25.06 -10.25
N GLU A 2 -8.31 25.63 -9.19
CA GLU A 2 -6.89 25.46 -8.90
C GLU A 2 -6.67 23.97 -8.62
N ALA A 3 -5.70 23.37 -9.33
CA ALA A 3 -5.31 21.99 -9.08
C ALA A 3 -4.59 21.96 -7.71
N SER A 4 -5.38 21.85 -6.66
CA SER A 4 -4.86 21.68 -5.30
C SER A 4 -4.25 20.27 -5.21
N ILE A 5 -2.93 20.24 -5.09
CA ILE A 5 -2.17 19.04 -4.78
C ILE A 5 -2.65 18.55 -3.39
N PRO A 6 -2.84 17.24 -3.16
CA PRO A 6 -3.21 16.73 -1.84
C PRO A 6 -2.19 17.17 -0.78
N ASP A 7 -2.62 17.32 0.48
CA ASP A 7 -1.69 17.72 1.54
C ASP A 7 -0.60 16.65 1.78
N PHE A 8 0.61 17.12 2.07
CA PHE A 8 1.77 16.23 2.29
C PHE A 8 1.51 15.20 3.41
N ASP A 9 0.75 15.60 4.44
CA ASP A 9 0.32 14.78 5.57
C ASP A 9 -0.54 13.58 5.19
N ILE A 10 -1.15 13.61 3.99
CA ILE A 10 -1.92 12.50 3.41
C ILE A 10 -1.09 11.79 2.35
N MET A 11 -0.39 12.55 1.49
CA MET A 11 0.43 11.99 0.41
C MET A 11 1.48 11.02 0.92
N LEU A 12 2.24 11.40 1.95
CA LEU A 12 3.35 10.59 2.45
C LEU A 12 2.84 9.27 3.07
N PRO A 13 1.89 9.27 4.03
CA PRO A 13 1.35 8.01 4.56
C PRO A 13 0.63 7.17 3.51
N ALA A 14 -0.09 7.77 2.56
CA ALA A 14 -0.75 7.03 1.48
C ALA A 14 0.27 6.33 0.56
N THR A 15 1.38 7.02 0.26
CA THR A 15 2.49 6.43 -0.51
C THR A 15 3.15 5.28 0.24
N LEU A 16 3.43 5.47 1.53
CA LEU A 16 4.03 4.42 2.38
C LEU A 16 3.10 3.21 2.49
N PHE A 17 1.81 3.43 2.75
CA PHE A 17 0.79 2.39 2.77
C PHE A 17 0.77 1.59 1.46
N TYR A 18 0.78 2.30 0.32
CA TYR A 18 0.80 1.67 -1.00
C TYR A 18 2.06 0.83 -1.23
N ILE A 19 3.24 1.33 -0.84
CA ILE A 19 4.52 0.61 -0.91
C ILE A 19 4.49 -0.66 -0.04
N CYS A 20 4.07 -0.53 1.22
CA CYS A 20 3.95 -1.66 2.15
C CYS A 20 2.97 -2.73 1.61
N ARG A 21 1.85 -2.29 1.02
CA ARG A 21 0.90 -3.20 0.35
C ARG A 21 1.50 -3.90 -0.87
N LEU A 22 2.30 -3.20 -1.69
CA LEU A 22 2.98 -3.80 -2.84
C LEU A 22 3.97 -4.90 -2.43
N GLU A 23 4.68 -4.71 -1.31
CA GLU A 23 5.57 -5.75 -0.77
C GLU A 23 4.79 -6.98 -0.30
N ASN A 24 3.62 -6.80 0.32
CA ASN A 24 2.73 -7.93 0.62
C ASN A 24 2.28 -8.65 -0.67
N LEU A 25 1.86 -7.92 -1.72
CA LEU A 25 1.51 -8.54 -3.01
C LEU A 25 2.67 -9.34 -3.63
N ARG A 26 3.90 -8.82 -3.53
CA ARG A 26 5.09 -9.54 -3.99
C ARG A 26 5.29 -10.83 -3.21
N TRP A 27 5.14 -10.77 -1.89
CA TRP A 27 5.24 -11.95 -1.03
C TRP A 27 4.17 -12.99 -1.39
N VAL A 28 2.90 -12.60 -1.55
CA VAL A 28 1.82 -13.48 -2.02
C VAL A 28 2.18 -14.15 -3.35
N ARG A 29 2.70 -13.40 -4.32
CA ARG A 29 3.11 -13.93 -5.64
C ARG A 29 4.28 -14.90 -5.56
N VAL A 30 5.24 -14.70 -4.66
CA VAL A 30 6.36 -15.62 -4.49
C VAL A 30 5.88 -16.91 -3.80
N ARG A 31 5.00 -16.79 -2.81
CA ARG A 31 4.39 -17.94 -2.14
C ARG A 31 3.54 -18.79 -3.06
N SER A 32 2.72 -18.18 -3.92
CA SER A 32 1.89 -18.93 -4.88
C SER A 32 2.71 -19.70 -5.92
N ARG A 33 3.98 -19.35 -6.11
CA ARG A 33 4.94 -20.10 -6.94
C ARG A 33 5.65 -21.23 -6.18
N GLY A 34 5.33 -21.45 -4.91
CA GLY A 34 5.98 -22.47 -4.07
C GLY A 34 7.42 -22.12 -3.65
N ILE A 35 7.85 -20.88 -3.85
CA ILE A 35 9.24 -20.48 -3.60
C ILE A 35 9.51 -20.23 -2.10
N ARG A 36 8.49 -19.79 -1.33
CA ARG A 36 8.58 -19.53 0.12
C ARG A 36 7.26 -19.81 0.83
N GLY A 37 7.29 -19.81 2.17
CA GLY A 37 6.09 -19.78 3.02
C GLY A 37 5.56 -21.14 3.41
N GLU A 38 6.44 -22.03 3.89
CA GLU A 38 6.06 -23.37 4.37
C GLU A 38 5.12 -23.34 5.58
N SER A 39 5.14 -22.26 6.37
CA SER A 39 4.20 -22.05 7.46
C SER A 39 2.84 -21.59 6.95
N ALA A 40 1.81 -22.40 7.16
CA ALA A 40 0.43 -22.07 6.85
C ALA A 40 -0.05 -20.79 7.57
N PHE A 41 0.38 -20.58 8.82
CA PHE A 41 -0.01 -19.42 9.62
C PHE A 41 0.56 -18.11 9.06
N VAL A 42 1.87 -18.07 8.81
CA VAL A 42 2.53 -16.91 8.19
C VAL A 42 1.91 -16.63 6.83
N GLY A 43 1.58 -17.70 6.11
CA GLY A 43 0.92 -17.57 4.83
C GLY A 43 -0.44 -16.89 4.90
N ALA A 44 -1.33 -17.40 5.75
CA ALA A 44 -2.65 -16.82 5.96
C ALA A 44 -2.58 -15.34 6.41
N LEU A 45 -1.60 -15.00 7.26
CA LEU A 45 -1.38 -13.62 7.70
C LEU A 45 -1.01 -12.70 6.54
N VAL A 46 -0.09 -13.12 5.66
CA VAL A 46 0.35 -12.32 4.50
C VAL A 46 -0.78 -12.16 3.49
N ASP A 47 -1.48 -13.25 3.16
CA ASP A 47 -2.59 -13.23 2.19
C ASP A 47 -3.74 -12.37 2.71
N GLY A 48 -4.09 -12.52 3.99
CA GLY A 48 -5.10 -11.71 4.67
C GLY A 48 -4.72 -10.24 4.75
N THR A 49 -3.47 -9.91 5.11
CA THR A 49 -2.99 -8.53 5.18
C THR A 49 -3.04 -7.86 3.80
N TYR A 50 -2.62 -8.57 2.75
CA TYR A 50 -2.73 -8.06 1.38
C TYR A 50 -4.18 -7.79 0.98
N PHE A 51 -5.09 -8.74 1.24
CA PHE A 51 -6.50 -8.59 0.90
C PHE A 51 -7.17 -7.42 1.64
N LEU A 52 -6.98 -7.34 2.96
CA LEU A 52 -7.53 -6.27 3.79
C LEU A 52 -6.97 -4.90 3.41
N SER A 53 -5.66 -4.81 3.13
CA SER A 53 -5.04 -3.55 2.70
C SER A 53 -5.47 -3.11 1.30
N LEU A 54 -5.74 -4.05 0.39
CA LEU A 54 -6.34 -3.74 -0.91
C LEU A 54 -7.75 -3.17 -0.74
N PHE A 55 -8.58 -3.81 0.07
CA PHE A 55 -9.93 -3.33 0.36
C PHE A 55 -9.89 -1.94 1.00
N PHE A 56 -9.04 -1.74 2.02
CA PHE A 56 -8.84 -0.44 2.65
C PHE A 56 -8.38 0.62 1.64
N SER A 57 -7.44 0.31 0.74
CA SER A 57 -6.96 1.27 -0.27
C SER A 57 -8.10 1.81 -1.14
N TRP A 58 -9.04 0.96 -1.54
CA TRP A 58 -10.20 1.38 -2.34
C TRP A 58 -11.20 2.16 -1.53
N ALA A 59 -11.54 1.69 -0.33
CA ALA A 59 -12.45 2.38 0.58
C ALA A 59 -11.91 3.79 0.94
N PHE A 60 -10.62 3.90 1.23
CA PHE A 60 -9.93 5.16 1.49
C PHE A 60 -10.01 6.11 0.30
N LEU A 61 -9.69 5.65 -0.92
CA LEU A 61 -9.75 6.51 -2.11
C LEU A 61 -11.16 7.01 -2.42
N ILE A 62 -12.18 6.17 -2.23
CA ILE A 62 -13.58 6.55 -2.40
C ILE A 62 -13.96 7.61 -1.38
N ALA A 63 -13.68 7.37 -0.10
CA ALA A 63 -13.98 8.32 0.98
C ALA A 63 -13.23 9.65 0.79
N PHE A 64 -11.94 9.60 0.42
CA PHE A 64 -11.14 10.77 0.09
C PHE A 64 -11.72 11.54 -1.11
N GLY A 65 -12.22 10.84 -2.14
CA GLY A 65 -12.88 11.46 -3.28
C GLY A 65 -14.23 12.12 -2.96
N ILE A 66 -14.97 11.58 -1.97
CA ILE A 66 -16.21 12.18 -1.48
C ILE A 66 -15.90 13.46 -0.69
N GLU A 67 -14.86 13.44 0.16
CA GLU A 67 -14.53 14.55 1.06
C GLU A 67 -13.78 15.70 0.36
N PHE A 68 -12.80 15.38 -0.51
CA PHE A 68 -11.92 16.37 -1.15
C PHE A 68 -12.14 16.52 -2.66
N GLY A 69 -13.03 15.70 -3.25
CA GLY A 69 -13.38 15.72 -4.66
C GLY A 69 -12.59 14.71 -5.51
N ILE A 70 -13.24 14.26 -6.60
CA ILE A 70 -12.73 13.18 -7.46
C ILE A 70 -11.38 13.50 -8.11
N THR A 71 -11.13 14.77 -8.48
CA THR A 71 -9.87 15.19 -9.10
C THR A 71 -8.69 15.01 -8.14
N MET A 72 -8.87 15.31 -6.85
CA MET A 72 -7.83 15.10 -5.84
C MET A 72 -7.59 13.60 -5.60
N ALA A 73 -8.64 12.78 -5.57
CA ALA A 73 -8.51 11.34 -5.42
C ALA A 73 -7.74 10.70 -6.61
N ILE A 74 -8.02 11.15 -7.84
CA ILE A 74 -7.29 10.71 -9.03
C ILE A 74 -5.83 11.16 -8.96
N ALA A 75 -5.56 12.39 -8.52
CA ALA A 75 -4.19 12.88 -8.37
C ALA A 75 -3.41 12.06 -7.33
N LEU A 76 -4.02 11.75 -6.18
CA LEU A 76 -3.42 10.92 -5.14
C LEU A 76 -3.18 9.49 -5.64
N LEU A 77 -4.16 8.88 -6.33
CA LEU A 77 -4.02 7.56 -6.94
C LEU A 77 -2.84 7.54 -7.94
N THR A 78 -2.79 8.54 -8.82
CA THR A 78 -1.73 8.66 -9.83
C THR A 78 -0.36 8.75 -9.16
N LEU A 79 -0.23 9.58 -8.13
CA LEU A 79 1.00 9.74 -7.36
C LEU A 79 1.45 8.42 -6.71
N VAL A 80 0.58 7.76 -5.94
CA VAL A 80 0.95 6.53 -5.22
C VAL A 80 1.28 5.39 -6.19
N VAL A 81 0.61 5.33 -7.34
CA VAL A 81 0.90 4.36 -8.40
C VAL A 81 2.27 4.63 -9.01
N VAL A 82 2.56 5.87 -9.41
CA VAL A 82 3.87 6.25 -10.00
C VAL A 82 5.00 5.98 -9.01
N LEU A 83 4.88 6.45 -7.78
CA LEU A 83 5.90 6.21 -6.75
C LEU A 83 6.04 4.73 -6.40
N GLY A 84 4.94 3.98 -6.40
CA GLY A 84 4.95 2.54 -6.23
C GLY A 84 5.67 1.81 -7.37
N PHE A 85 5.53 2.25 -8.62
CA PHE A 85 6.29 1.73 -9.74
C PHE A 85 7.78 2.04 -9.63
N VAL A 86 8.14 3.28 -9.28
CA VAL A 86 9.54 3.69 -9.06
C VAL A 86 10.18 2.84 -7.96
N TYR A 87 9.51 2.74 -6.81
CA TYR A 87 9.95 1.89 -5.71
C TYR A 87 10.08 0.42 -6.15
N SER A 88 9.09 -0.11 -6.86
CA SER A 88 9.11 -1.48 -7.37
C SER A 88 10.33 -1.73 -8.28
N GLY A 89 10.66 -0.79 -9.16
CA GLY A 89 11.85 -0.85 -10.01
C GLY A 89 13.14 -0.86 -9.19
N ILE A 90 13.31 0.12 -8.29
CA ILE A 90 14.49 0.25 -7.44
C ILE A 90 14.68 -0.99 -6.55
N SER A 91 13.62 -1.45 -5.89
CA SER A 91 13.64 -2.62 -5.01
C SER A 91 14.02 -3.90 -5.78
N THR A 92 13.53 -4.05 -7.02
CA THR A 92 13.92 -5.17 -7.89
C THR A 92 15.40 -5.09 -8.28
N LEU A 93 15.90 -3.90 -8.61
CA LEU A 93 17.30 -3.71 -9.02
C LEU A 93 18.28 -3.94 -7.86
N LEU A 94 17.98 -3.42 -6.67
CA LEU A 94 18.90 -3.46 -5.52
C LEU A 94 18.81 -4.76 -4.72
N MET A 95 17.59 -5.25 -4.49
CA MET A 95 17.33 -6.35 -3.55
C MET A 95 16.85 -7.62 -4.25
N ARG A 96 16.85 -7.63 -5.59
CA ARG A 96 16.33 -8.71 -6.44
C ARG A 96 14.88 -9.10 -6.12
N GLY A 97 14.17 -8.27 -5.36
CA GLY A 97 12.78 -8.48 -4.97
C GLY A 97 12.53 -9.61 -3.96
N GLU A 98 13.55 -10.19 -3.32
CA GLU A 98 13.40 -11.42 -2.50
C GLU A 98 13.81 -11.30 -1.02
N SER A 99 13.92 -10.07 -0.51
CA SER A 99 14.31 -9.85 0.88
C SER A 99 13.15 -10.13 1.85
N ILE A 100 13.32 -11.14 2.70
CA ILE A 100 12.30 -11.49 3.72
C ILE A 100 12.08 -10.35 4.72
N VAL A 101 13.14 -9.60 5.04
CA VAL A 101 13.08 -8.48 5.97
C VAL A 101 12.20 -7.37 5.40
N VAL A 102 12.36 -7.04 4.12
CA VAL A 102 11.55 -6.02 3.44
C VAL A 102 10.08 -6.43 3.43
N TRP A 103 9.79 -7.70 3.21
CA TRP A 103 8.42 -8.19 3.23
C TRP A 103 7.80 -8.12 4.63
N MET A 104 8.54 -8.51 5.67
CA MET A 104 8.07 -8.36 7.06
C MET A 104 7.81 -6.89 7.40
N LEU A 105 8.71 -5.99 7.01
CA LEU A 105 8.50 -4.54 7.18
C LEU A 105 7.29 -4.04 6.39
N GLY A 106 7.03 -4.59 5.20
CA GLY A 106 5.82 -4.32 4.43
C GLY A 106 4.56 -4.77 5.18
N THR A 107 4.52 -6.01 5.66
CA THR A 107 3.38 -6.55 6.43
C THR A 107 3.13 -5.76 7.71
N VAL A 108 4.16 -5.45 8.48
CA VAL A 108 4.03 -4.66 9.72
C VAL A 108 3.65 -3.22 9.40
N GLY A 109 4.26 -2.61 8.38
CA GLY A 109 4.08 -1.20 8.03
C GLY A 109 2.70 -0.85 7.44
N VAL A 110 2.00 -1.83 6.85
CA VAL A 110 0.62 -1.64 6.35
C VAL A 110 -0.32 -1.16 7.47
N TRP A 111 -0.21 -1.72 8.67
CA TRP A 111 -1.18 -1.45 9.74
C TRP A 111 -1.06 -0.05 10.34
N PRO A 112 0.12 0.43 10.78
CA PRO A 112 0.27 1.79 11.29
C PRO A 112 -0.09 2.85 10.25
N THR A 113 0.30 2.63 8.98
CA THR A 113 -0.01 3.59 7.92
C THR A 113 -1.50 3.58 7.57
N GLY A 114 -2.15 2.42 7.55
CA GLY A 114 -3.59 2.31 7.36
C GLY A 114 -4.41 2.95 8.49
N ILE A 115 -4.05 2.67 9.75
CA ILE A 115 -4.69 3.28 10.93
C ILE A 115 -4.50 4.80 10.93
N TRP A 116 -3.31 5.28 10.60
CA TRP A 116 -3.08 6.73 10.50
C TRP A 116 -3.97 7.35 9.42
N LEU A 117 -4.01 6.76 8.24
CA LEU A 117 -4.84 7.25 7.12
C LEU A 117 -6.33 7.26 7.46
N SER A 118 -6.81 6.28 8.22
CA SER A 118 -8.22 6.25 8.63
C SER A 118 -8.58 7.45 9.49
N THR A 119 -7.68 7.94 10.34
CA THR A 119 -7.92 9.16 11.16
C THR A 119 -7.97 10.47 10.35
N LYS A 120 -7.61 10.44 9.06
CA LYS A 120 -7.58 11.64 8.20
C LYS A 120 -8.88 11.87 7.44
N LEU A 121 -9.83 10.95 7.54
CA LEU A 121 -11.12 11.03 6.86
C LEU A 121 -12.24 10.99 7.89
N SER A 122 -13.28 11.78 7.66
CA SER A 122 -14.43 11.85 8.57
C SER A 122 -15.30 10.58 8.60
N TRP A 123 -15.13 9.70 7.61
CA TRP A 123 -15.95 8.50 7.39
C TRP A 123 -15.42 7.22 8.02
N PHE A 124 -14.25 7.24 8.66
CA PHE A 124 -13.64 6.10 9.35
C PHE A 124 -13.50 6.35 10.84
#